data_AF-A0A8S0HCM9-F1
#
_entry.id   AF-A0A8S0HCM9-F1
#
_cell.length_a   1.000
_cell.length_b   1.000
_cell.length_c   1.000
_cell.angle_alpha   90.00
_cell.angle_beta   90.00
_cell.angle_gamma   90.00
#
_symmetry.space_group_name_H-M   'P 1'
#
loop_
_entity.id
_entity.type
_entity.pdbx_description
1 polymer ?
#
loop_
_entity_poly.entity_id
_entity_poly.type
_entity_poly.pdbx_seq_one_letter_code
_entity_poly.pdbx_strand_id
1 'polypeptide(L)'
;MTGCAAKRQAIMNQIEQAKAHGNSNQQAGLERALSEVTAHCTDASLKKERENKVLEAKHEVSRRQADLEKAMKKGDSEKINKRKDKLAESRKELQQALDELDK
;
A
#
# COMPACT_ATOMS: atom_id res chain seq x y z
N MET A 1 -9.19 -10.05 -12.79
CA MET A 1 -10.07 -9.44 -11.75
C MET A 1 -9.23 -8.42 -11.01
N THR A 2 -9.68 -7.17 -10.88
CA THR A 2 -8.99 -6.12 -10.09
C THR A 2 -9.97 -5.52 -9.07
N GLY A 3 -9.49 -4.61 -8.23
CA GLY A 3 -10.34 -3.90 -7.26
C GLY A 3 -11.12 -4.81 -6.30
N CYS A 4 -12.37 -4.45 -6.02
CA CYS A 4 -13.22 -5.14 -5.05
C CYS A 4 -13.56 -6.57 -5.48
N ALA A 5 -13.65 -6.80 -6.78
CA ALA A 5 -13.89 -8.13 -7.33
C ALA A 5 -12.72 -9.09 -7.01
N ALA A 6 -11.47 -8.64 -7.20
CA ALA A 6 -10.28 -9.41 -6.83
C ALA A 6 -10.23 -9.67 -5.31
N LYS A 7 -10.54 -8.65 -4.50
CA LYS A 7 -10.55 -8.75 -3.04
C LYS A 7 -11.58 -9.78 -2.55
N ARG A 8 -12.79 -9.77 -3.12
CA ARG A 8 -13.83 -10.79 -2.82
C ARG A 8 -13.35 -12.19 -3.19
N GLN A 9 -12.81 -12.36 -4.39
CA GLN A 9 -12.34 -13.67 -4.84
C GLN A 9 -11.20 -14.21 -3.96
N ALA A 10 -10.26 -13.36 -3.54
CA ALA A 10 -9.19 -13.76 -2.64
C ALA A 10 -9.73 -14.26 -1.28
N ILE A 11 -10.75 -13.60 -0.74
CA ILE A 11 -11.39 -14.03 0.52
C ILE A 11 -12.15 -15.35 0.31
N MET A 12 -12.88 -15.50 -0.80
CA MET A 12 -13.57 -16.75 -1.14
C MET A 12 -12.60 -17.94 -1.23
N ASN A 13 -11.46 -17.77 -1.89
CA ASN A 13 -10.43 -18.81 -1.97
C ASN A 13 -9.88 -19.18 -0.57
N GLN A 14 -9.72 -18.19 0.33
CA GLN A 14 -9.29 -18.45 1.70
C GLN A 14 -10.37 -19.17 2.52
N ILE A 15 -11.65 -18.88 2.29
CA ILE A 15 -12.77 -19.61 2.91
C ILE A 15 -12.74 -21.08 2.50
N GLU A 16 -12.54 -21.37 1.21
CA GLU A 16 -12.44 -22.74 0.70
C GLU A 16 -11.27 -23.49 1.35
N GLN A 17 -10.11 -22.83 1.49
CA GLN A 17 -8.96 -23.41 2.19
C GLN A 17 -9.27 -23.66 3.68
N ALA A 18 -9.80 -22.68 4.39
CA ALA A 18 -10.16 -22.83 5.80
C ALA A 18 -11.16 -23.97 6.01
N LYS A 19 -12.12 -24.12 5.11
CA LYS A 19 -13.09 -25.22 5.10
C LYS A 19 -12.42 -26.57 4.87
N ALA A 20 -11.51 -26.67 3.90
CA ALA A 20 -10.77 -27.89 3.60
C ALA A 20 -9.89 -28.36 4.77
N HIS A 21 -9.37 -27.42 5.56
CA HIS A 21 -8.54 -27.69 6.74
C HIS A 21 -9.34 -27.83 8.05
N GLY A 22 -10.67 -27.69 8.03
CA GLY A 22 -11.50 -27.75 9.24
C GLY A 22 -11.31 -26.57 10.21
N ASN A 23 -10.78 -25.45 9.73
CA ASN A 23 -10.49 -24.26 10.54
C ASN A 23 -11.72 -23.37 10.71
N SER A 24 -12.74 -23.84 11.44
CA SER A 24 -14.04 -23.17 11.55
C SER A 24 -13.98 -21.72 12.07
N ASN A 25 -13.07 -21.41 12.99
CA ASN A 25 -12.88 -20.04 13.50
C ASN A 25 -12.34 -19.09 12.42
N GLN A 26 -11.39 -19.57 11.61
CA GLN A 26 -10.83 -18.81 10.51
C GLN A 26 -11.88 -18.59 9.42
N GLN A 27 -12.64 -19.64 9.08
CA GLN A 27 -13.76 -19.56 8.13
C GLN A 27 -14.76 -18.48 8.56
N ALA A 28 -15.23 -18.51 9.81
CA ALA A 28 -16.21 -17.53 10.31
C ALA A 28 -15.68 -16.08 10.25
N GLY A 29 -14.38 -15.88 10.53
CA GLY A 29 -13.74 -14.57 10.36
C GLY A 29 -13.70 -14.10 8.90
N LEU A 30 -13.38 -15.01 7.98
CA LEU A 30 -13.31 -14.73 6.55
C LEU A 30 -14.70 -14.48 5.94
N GLU A 31 -15.74 -15.19 6.38
CA GLU A 31 -17.12 -14.97 5.96
C GLU A 31 -17.61 -13.57 6.37
N ARG A 32 -17.28 -13.13 7.59
CA ARG A 32 -17.53 -11.74 8.02
C ARG A 32 -16.78 -10.74 7.13
N ALA A 33 -15.49 -10.98 6.88
CA ALA A 33 -14.70 -10.11 5.99
C ALA A 33 -15.27 -10.06 4.56
N LEU A 34 -15.78 -11.18 4.04
CA LEU A 34 -16.43 -11.23 2.73
C LEU A 34 -17.72 -10.40 2.72
N SER A 35 -18.53 -10.48 3.78
CA SER A 35 -19.75 -9.68 3.93
C SER A 35 -19.41 -8.18 3.96
N GLU A 36 -18.44 -7.77 4.75
CA GLU A 36 -17.98 -6.37 4.84
C GLU A 36 -17.47 -5.85 3.49
N VAL A 37 -16.65 -6.63 2.78
CA VAL A 37 -16.17 -6.26 1.44
C VAL A 37 -17.31 -6.22 0.44
N THR A 38 -18.29 -7.11 0.54
CA THR A 38 -19.45 -7.12 -0.36
C THR A 38 -20.35 -5.91 -0.12
N ALA A 39 -20.52 -5.48 1.13
CA ALA A 39 -21.36 -4.35 1.51
C ALA A 39 -20.69 -2.99 1.28
N HIS A 40 -19.37 -2.88 1.48
CA HIS A 40 -18.69 -1.58 1.58
C HIS A 40 -17.57 -1.36 0.56
N CYS A 41 -17.08 -2.41 -0.10
CA CYS A 41 -16.04 -2.22 -1.10
C CYS A 41 -16.65 -1.65 -2.38
N THR A 42 -16.18 -0.45 -2.74
CA THR A 42 -16.44 0.14 -4.05
C THR A 42 -15.10 0.37 -4.73
N ASP A 43 -15.03 0.17 -6.05
CA ASP A 43 -13.79 0.44 -6.77
C ASP A 43 -13.39 1.93 -6.66
N ALA A 44 -14.37 2.81 -6.48
CA ALA A 44 -14.14 4.23 -6.17
C ALA A 44 -13.42 4.43 -4.82
N SER A 45 -13.82 3.73 -3.75
CA SER A 45 -13.14 3.82 -2.45
C SER A 45 -11.73 3.24 -2.48
N LEU A 46 -11.52 2.13 -3.20
CA LEU A 46 -10.19 1.57 -3.42
C LEU A 46 -9.29 2.50 -4.24
N LYS A 47 -9.83 3.13 -5.29
CA LYS A 47 -9.09 4.12 -6.08
C LYS A 47 -8.68 5.31 -5.20
N LYS A 48 -9.62 5.84 -4.40
CA LYS A 48 -9.34 6.94 -3.48
C LYS A 48 -8.25 6.60 -2.46
N GLU A 49 -8.23 5.36 -1.94
CA GLU A 49 -7.16 4.90 -1.04
C GLU A 49 -5.79 4.93 -1.73
N ARG A 50 -5.71 4.50 -3.00
CA ARG A 50 -4.46 4.53 -3.78
C ARG A 50 -4.03 5.94 -4.12
N GLU A 51 -4.97 6.80 -4.50
CA GLU A 51 -4.71 8.24 -4.73
C GLU A 51 -4.11 8.88 -3.48
N ASN A 52 -4.64 8.57 -2.29
CA ASN A 52 -4.08 9.03 -1.02
C ASN A 52 -2.66 8.51 -0.79
N LYS A 53 -2.39 7.22 -1.05
CA LYS A 53 -1.02 6.66 -0.95
C LYS A 53 -0.03 7.38 -1.87
N VAL A 54 -0.45 7.72 -3.10
CA VAL A 54 0.37 8.50 -4.03
C VAL A 54 0.66 9.89 -3.47
N LEU A 55 -0.34 10.57 -2.88
CA LEU A 55 -0.15 11.88 -2.26
C LEU A 55 0.82 11.81 -1.08
N GLU A 56 0.66 10.83 -0.19
CA GLU A 56 1.56 10.61 0.94
C GLU A 56 3.00 10.33 0.49
N ALA A 57 3.20 9.48 -0.52
CA ALA A 57 4.51 9.19 -1.07
C ALA A 57 5.16 10.42 -1.74
N LYS A 58 4.38 11.26 -2.44
CA LYS A 58 4.86 12.54 -2.97
C LYS A 58 5.32 13.49 -1.86
N HIS A 59 4.55 13.59 -0.78
CA HIS A 59 4.94 14.38 0.38
C HIS A 59 6.23 13.86 1.00
N GLU A 60 6.39 12.54 1.11
CA GLU A 60 7.61 11.94 1.64
C GLU A 60 8.84 12.23 0.77
N VAL A 61 8.73 12.07 -0.55
CA VAL A 61 9.81 12.44 -1.49
C VAL A 61 10.21 13.90 -1.31
N SER A 62 9.23 14.81 -1.18
CA SER A 62 9.49 16.23 -0.94
C SER A 62 10.24 16.46 0.39
N ARG A 63 9.81 15.82 1.48
CA ARG A 63 10.50 15.87 2.78
C ARG A 63 11.93 15.36 2.69
N ARG A 64 12.17 14.23 2.03
CA ARG A 64 13.51 13.65 1.87
C ARG A 64 14.43 14.50 1.00
N GLN A 65 13.88 15.16 -0.02
CA GLN A 65 14.61 16.10 -0.85
C GLN A 65 15.10 17.31 -0.01
N ALA A 66 14.22 17.86 0.84
CA ALA A 66 14.58 18.96 1.73
C ALA A 66 15.61 18.55 2.80
N ASP A 67 15.50 17.33 3.35
CA ASP A 67 16.50 16.78 4.28
C ASP A 67 17.88 16.64 3.62
N LEU A 68 17.93 16.16 2.38
CA LEU A 68 19.15 16.06 1.61
C LEU A 68 19.77 17.43 1.35
N GLU A 69 18.98 18.42 0.92
CA GLU A 69 19.46 19.79 0.69
C GLU A 69 20.06 20.40 1.98
N LYS A 70 19.41 20.20 3.12
CA LYS A 70 19.94 20.64 4.43
C LYS A 70 21.25 19.95 4.78
N ALA A 71 21.39 18.66 4.48
CA ALA A 71 22.65 17.93 4.70
C ALA A 71 23.76 18.43 3.76
N MET A 72 23.44 18.71 2.50
CA MET A 72 24.38 19.27 1.52
C MET A 72 24.90 20.64 1.96
N LYS A 73 24.03 21.53 2.46
CA LYS A 73 24.42 22.85 3.01
C LYS A 73 25.35 22.74 4.22
N LYS A 74 25.23 21.67 5.01
CA LYS A 74 26.07 21.43 6.19
C LYS A 74 27.40 20.75 5.86
N GLY A 75 27.57 20.21 4.65
CA GLY A 75 28.81 19.56 4.22
C GLY A 75 29.12 18.21 4.88
N ASP A 76 28.14 17.60 5.56
CA ASP A 76 28.32 16.31 6.24
C ASP A 76 28.14 15.15 5.23
N SER A 77 29.26 14.65 4.71
CA SER A 77 29.29 13.65 3.62
C SER A 77 28.59 12.34 3.99
N GLU A 78 28.73 11.87 5.23
CA GLU A 78 28.05 10.68 5.73
C GLU A 78 26.53 10.88 5.74
N LYS A 79 26.06 12.00 6.30
CA LYS A 79 24.63 12.32 6.28
C LYS A 79 24.11 12.50 4.87
N ILE A 80 24.86 13.14 3.97
CA ILE A 80 24.46 13.33 2.57
C ILE A 80 24.20 11.98 1.91
N ASN A 81 25.10 11.00 2.05
CA ASN A 81 24.92 9.67 1.47
C ASN A 81 23.68 8.97 2.04
N LYS A 82 23.53 8.96 3.37
CA LYS A 82 22.34 8.39 4.02
C LYS A 82 21.03 9.04 3.56
N ARG A 83 21.02 10.36 3.32
CA ARG A 83 19.83 11.07 2.82
C ARG A 83 19.56 10.78 1.34
N LYS A 84 20.58 10.58 0.51
CA LYS A 84 20.41 10.13 -0.88
C LYS A 84 19.74 8.76 -0.94
N ASP A 85 20.19 7.82 -0.11
CA ASP A 85 19.60 6.47 -0.07
C ASP A 85 18.13 6.51 0.35
N LYS A 86 17.80 7.29 1.39
CA LYS A 86 16.42 7.47 1.83
C LYS A 86 15.54 8.18 0.81
N LEU A 87 16.08 9.14 0.07
CA LEU A 87 15.36 9.78 -1.02
C LEU A 87 15.11 8.78 -2.18
N ALA A 88 16.07 7.92 -2.49
CA ALA A 88 15.90 6.89 -3.51
C ALA A 88 14.83 5.86 -3.10
N GLU A 89 14.81 5.44 -1.84
CA GLU A 89 13.78 4.57 -1.25
C GLU A 89 12.38 5.19 -1.40
N SER A 90 12.20 6.44 -0.96
CA SER A 90 10.90 7.12 -1.08
C SER A 90 10.47 7.35 -2.54
N ARG A 91 11.42 7.56 -3.47
CA ARG A 91 11.11 7.65 -4.90
C ARG A 91 10.63 6.30 -5.46
N LYS A 92 11.22 5.19 -4.99
CA LYS A 92 10.77 3.85 -5.35
C LYS A 92 9.37 3.57 -4.82
N GLU A 93 9.08 3.94 -3.56
CA GLU A 93 7.73 3.82 -2.97
C GLU A 93 6.70 4.65 -3.74
N LEU A 94 7.05 5.88 -4.15
CA LEU A 94 6.20 6.69 -5.01
C LEU A 94 5.92 6.00 -6.34
N GLN A 95 6.93 5.44 -6.99
CA GLN A 95 6.74 4.71 -8.25
C GLN A 95 5.80 3.51 -8.05
N GLN A 96 6.00 2.73 -6.98
CA GLN A 96 5.12 1.60 -6.66
C GLN A 96 3.67 2.05 -6.43
N ALA A 97 3.46 3.16 -5.70
CA ALA A 97 2.13 3.71 -5.48
C ALA A 97 1.46 4.18 -6.79
N LEU A 98 2.23 4.76 -7.72
CA LEU A 98 1.74 5.12 -9.06
C LEU A 98 1.37 3.87 -9.87
N ASP A 99 2.24 2.86 -9.87
CA ASP A 99 1.98 1.58 -10.56
C ASP A 99 0.75 0.85 -9.98
N GLU A 100 0.44 1.05 -8.69
CA GLU A 100 -0.76 0.50 -8.04
C GLU A 100 -2.03 1.32 -8.30
N LEU A 101 -1.90 2.62 -8.52
CA LEU A 101 -3.04 3.50 -8.80
C LEU A 101 -3.77 3.07 -10.09
N ASP A 102 -3.01 2.63 -11.10
CA ASP A 102 -3.52 2.27 -12.43
C ASP A 102 -4.03 0.81 -12.54
N LYS A 103 -3.99 0.01 -11.46
CA LYS A 103 -4.35 -1.43 -11.45
C LYS A 103 -5.79 -1.73 -11.02
#